data_AF-A0A432I6J5-F1
#
_entry.id   AF-A0A432I6J5-F1
#
_cell.length_a   1.000
_cell.length_b   1.000
_cell.length_c   1.000
_cell.angle_alpha   90.00
_cell.angle_beta   90.00
_cell.angle_gamma   90.00
#
_symmetry.space_group_name_H-M   'P 1'
#
loop_
_entity.id
_entity.type
_entity.pdbx_description
1 polymer ?
#
loop_
_entity_poly.entity_id
_entity_poly.type
_entity_poly.pdbx_seq_one_letter_code
_entity_poly.pdbx_strand_id
1 'polypeptide(L)' 'MNTESGDDYRSDAVLVATGSRYRRLNVPGEEDLIGAGIHFCATCDGPFYKGEEMLVVGGGNSGFEEGLFLTKF' A
#
# COMPACT_ATOMS: atom_id res chain seq x y z
N MET A 1 -26.57 5.06 -10.86
CA MET A 1 -25.20 5.08 -10.28
C MET A 1 -24.35 5.77 -11.33
N ASN A 2 -23.89 6.99 -11.03
CA ASN A 2 -23.24 7.84 -12.01
C ASN A 2 -21.73 7.58 -12.04
N THR A 3 -21.16 7.48 -13.23
CA THR A 3 -19.70 7.39 -13.42
C THR A 3 -19.11 8.77 -13.69
N GLU A 4 -17.78 8.89 -13.52
CA GLU A 4 -17.04 10.11 -13.91
C GLU A 4 -17.15 10.40 -15.42
N SER A 5 -17.29 9.37 -16.26
CA SER A 5 -17.53 9.50 -17.70
C SER A 5 -18.90 10.06 -18.07
N GLY A 6 -19.81 10.23 -17.10
CA GLY A 6 -21.15 10.78 -17.30
C GLY A 6 -22.23 9.74 -17.60
N ASP A 7 -21.91 8.45 -17.53
CA ASP A 7 -22.88 7.38 -17.73
C ASP A 7 -23.69 7.13 -16.45
N ASP A 8 -24.97 6.77 -16.60
CA ASP A 8 -25.84 6.35 -15.49
C ASP A 8 -26.25 4.88 -15.64
N TYR A 9 -25.96 4.09 -14.60
CA TYR A 9 -26.29 2.67 -14.53
C TYR A 9 -27.35 2.40 -13.46
N ARG A 10 -28.23 1.43 -13.69
CA ARG A 10 -29.25 0.99 -12.70
C ARG A 10 -29.15 -0.50 -12.46
N SER A 11 -29.35 -0.91 -11.21
CA SER A 11 -29.36 -2.31 -10.78
C SER A 11 -30.22 -2.48 -9.53
N ASP A 12 -30.71 -3.70 -9.31
CA ASP A 12 -31.47 -4.05 -8.10
C ASP A 12 -30.55 -4.20 -6.87
N ALA A 13 -29.27 -4.52 -7.08
CA ALA A 13 -28.24 -4.63 -6.05
C ALA A 13 -26.86 -4.19 -6.58
N VAL A 14 -25.96 -3.79 -5.68
CA VAL A 14 -24.59 -3.37 -5.99
C VAL A 14 -23.60 -3.97 -4.99
N LEU A 15 -22.48 -4.51 -5.48
CA LEU A 15 -21.32 -4.90 -4.67
C LEU A 15 -20.21 -3.86 -4.83
N VAL A 16 -19.81 -3.22 -3.73
CA VAL A 16 -18.69 -2.27 -3.73
C VAL A 16 -17.42 -2.98 -3.27
N ALA A 17 -16.46 -3.15 -4.19
CA ALA A 17 -15.20 -3.87 -3.95
C ALA A 17 -13.98 -3.08 -4.47
N THR A 18 -13.97 -1.76 -4.30
CA THR A 18 -12.94 -0.84 -4.85
C THR A 18 -11.60 -0.88 -4.12
N GLY A 19 -11.46 -1.73 -3.10
CA GLY A 19 -10.27 -1.86 -2.28
C GLY A 19 -9.97 -0.61 -1.46
N SER A 20 -8.68 -0.40 -1.17
CA SER A 20 -8.16 0.72 -0.38
C SER A 20 -7.05 1.47 -1.13
N ARG A 21 -6.53 2.52 -0.50
CA ARG A 21 -5.32 3.24 -0.93
C ARG A 21 -4.38 3.36 0.25
N TYR A 22 -3.08 3.31 -0.01
CA TYR A 22 -2.08 3.52 1.02
C TYR A 22 -2.10 4.98 1.50
N ARG A 23 -2.01 5.17 2.82
CA ARG A 23 -1.87 6.50 3.40
C ARG A 23 -0.46 7.00 3.11
N ARG A 24 -0.38 8.19 2.51
CA ARG A 24 0.87 8.90 2.24
C ARG A 24 1.33 9.65 3.48
N LEU A 25 2.64 9.65 3.73
CA LEU A 25 3.24 10.47 4.78
C LEU A 25 3.35 11.95 4.37
N ASN A 26 3.33 12.23 3.07
CA ASN A 26 3.46 13.57 2.48
C ASN A 26 4.73 14.28 2.94
N VAL A 27 5.85 13.54 2.97
CA VAL A 27 7.17 14.07 3.32
C VAL A 27 8.00 14.30 2.06
N PRO A 28 8.98 15.23 2.08
CA PRO A 28 9.84 15.47 0.93
C PRO A 28 10.52 14.19 0.43
N GLY A 29 10.48 13.96 -0.89
CA GLY A 29 11.05 12.77 -1.54
C GLY A 29 10.18 11.51 -1.51
N GLU A 30 9.03 11.50 -0.80
CA GLU A 30 8.19 10.30 -0.71
C GLU A 30 7.63 9.87 -2.08
N GLU A 31 7.28 10.83 -2.94
CA GLU A 31 6.70 10.57 -4.27
C GLU A 31 7.74 10.05 -5.26
N ASP A 32 8.94 10.64 -5.26
CA ASP A 32 10.03 10.28 -6.17
C ASP A 32 10.58 8.88 -5.89
N LEU A 33 10.46 8.40 -4.64
CA LEU A 33 11.03 7.13 -4.19
C LEU A 33 10.03 5.96 -4.13
N ILE A 34 8.75 6.17 -4.45
CA ILE A 34 7.77 5.07 -4.50
C ILE A 34 8.22 4.03 -5.54
N GLY A 35 8.32 2.76 -5.13
CA GLY A 35 8.76 1.69 -6.01
C GLY A 35 10.27 1.67 -6.28
N ALA A 36 11.00 2.68 -5.81
CA ALA A 36 12.45 2.82 -5.93
C ALA A 36 13.12 3.04 -4.56
N GLY A 37 12.55 2.45 -3.50
CA GLY A 37 13.05 2.54 -2.12
C GLY A 37 11.96 2.68 -1.07
N ILE A 38 10.78 3.20 -1.44
CA ILE A 38 9.59 3.28 -0.59
C ILE A 38 8.53 2.32 -1.12
N HIS A 39 8.12 1.39 -0.25
CA HIS A 39 7.19 0.31 -0.56
C HIS A 39 6.10 0.20 0.49
N PHE A 40 4.99 -0.42 0.12
CA PHE A 40 3.79 -0.51 0.98
C PHE A 40 3.34 -1.95 1.27
N CYS A 41 4.03 -2.95 0.72
CA CYS A 41 3.72 -4.36 0.89
C CYS A 41 5.00 -5.14 1.20
N ALA A 42 5.25 -5.48 2.46
CA ALA A 42 6.50 -6.14 2.81
C ALA A 42 6.59 -7.55 2.23
N THR A 43 5.47 -8.26 2.10
CA THR A 43 5.41 -9.57 1.43
C THR A 43 5.71 -9.51 -0.07
N CYS A 44 5.38 -8.40 -0.73
CA CYS A 44 5.63 -8.21 -2.15
C CYS A 44 7.08 -7.81 -2.42
N ASP A 45 7.60 -6.86 -1.62
CA ASP A 45 8.84 -6.13 -1.93
C ASP A 45 10.03 -6.58 -1.08
N GLY A 46 9.79 -7.12 0.12
CA GLY A 46 10.83 -7.54 1.08
C GLY A 46 11.91 -8.48 0.52
N PRO A 47 11.60 -9.48 -0.34
CA PRO A 47 12.61 -10.36 -0.91
C PRO A 47 13.72 -9.66 -1.70
N PHE A 48 13.47 -8.47 -2.26
CA PHE A 48 14.47 -7.71 -3.01
C PHE A 48 15.52 -7.03 -2.11
N TYR A 49 15.24 -6.88 -0.81
CA TYR A 49 16.08 -6.19 0.17
C TYR A 49 16.76 -7.13 1.16
N LYS A 50 16.97 -8.39 0.75
CA LYS A 50 17.59 -9.41 1.61
C LYS A 50 19.01 -9.01 2.02
N GLY A 51 19.27 -8.96 3.32
CA GLY A 51 20.54 -8.52 3.89
C GLY A 51 20.78 -7.00 3.85
N GLU A 52 19.82 -6.21 3.35
CA GLU A 52 19.89 -4.76 3.36
C GLU A 52 19.25 -4.19 4.64
N GLU A 53 19.63 -2.97 5.02
CA GLU A 53 18.99 -2.26 6.12
C GLU A 53 17.62 -1.70 5.69
N MET A 54 16.58 -1.99 6.46
CA MET A 54 15.20 -1.61 6.17
C MET A 54 14.56 -0.85 7.34
N LEU A 55 13.60 0.02 7.04
CA LEU A 55 12.80 0.75 8.02
C LEU A 55 11.31 0.52 7.77
N VAL A 56 10.56 0.21 8.83
CA VAL A 56 9.10 0.17 8.80
C VAL A 56 8.54 1.42 9.49
N VAL A 57 7.67 2.13 8.78
CA VAL A 57 7.01 3.33 9.31
C VAL A 57 5.55 3.05 9.63
N GLY A 58 5.20 3.09 10.92
CA GLY A 58 3.84 2.92 11.43
C GLY A 58 3.78 1.96 12.61
N GLY A 59 3.14 2.38 13.71
CA GLY A 59 3.03 1.59 14.96
C GLY A 59 1.70 0.85 15.14
N GLY A 60 0.92 0.66 14.07
CA GLY A 60 -0.30 -0.15 14.09
C GLY A 60 -0.01 -1.63 13.82
N ASN A 61 -1.04 -2.48 13.85
CA ASN A 61 -0.91 -3.92 13.63
C ASN A 61 -0.14 -4.25 12.34
N SER A 62 -0.48 -3.62 11.22
CA SER A 62 0.21 -3.85 9.94
C SER A 62 1.70 -3.55 10.02
N GLY A 63 2.11 -2.47 10.70
CA GLY A 63 3.53 -2.15 10.85
C GLY A 63 4.29 -3.22 11.65
N PHE A 64 3.69 -3.73 12.73
CA PHE A 64 4.30 -4.79 13.53
C PHE A 64 4.34 -6.14 12.81
N GLU A 65 3.24 -6.56 12.20
CA GLU A 65 3.13 -7.85 11.51
C GLU A 65 4.07 -7.92 10.29
N GLU A 66 4.06 -6.88 9.46
CA GLU A 66 4.92 -6.79 8.29
C GLU A 66 6.39 -6.62 8.70
N GLY A 67 6.67 -5.83 9.74
CA GLY A 67 8.02 -5.70 10.29
C GLY A 67 8.58 -7.03 10.80
N LEU A 68 7.78 -7.81 11.52
CA LEU A 68 8.17 -9.16 11.95
C LEU A 68 8.41 -10.08 10.74
N PHE A 69 7.60 -9.97 9.70
CA PHE A 69 7.80 -10.73 8.46
C PHE A 69 9.14 -10.39 7.79
N LEU A 70 9.53 -9.11 7.74
CA LEU A 70 10.78 -8.66 7.12
C LEU A 70 12.03 -9.19 7.81
N THR A 71 11.98 -9.51 9.11
CA THR A 71 13.13 -10.09 9.85
C THR A 71 13.63 -11.43 9.31
N LYS A 72 12.90 -12.04 8.37
CA LYS A 72 13.25 -13.32 7.72
C LYS A 72 14.19 -13.16 6.52
N PHE A 73 14.43 -11.93 6.08
CA PHE A 73 15.33 -11.58 4.97
C PHE A 73 16.55 -10.84 5.48
#